data_AF-U2LKN3-F1
#
_entry.id   AF-U2LKN3-F1
#
_cell.length_a   1.000
_cell.length_b   1.000
_cell.length_c   1.000
_cell.angle_alpha   90.00
_cell.angle_beta   90.00
_cell.angle_gamma   90.00
#
_symmetry.space_group_name_H-M   'P 1'
#
loop_
_entity.id
_entity.type
_entity.pdbx_description
1 polymer ?
#
loop_
_entity_poly.entity_id
_entity_poly.type
_entity_poly.pdbx_seq_one_letter_code
_entity_poly.pdbx_strand_id
1 'polypeptide(L)'
;MTKYKKTIIIKLDKCLSKRQEFIAFSTRKGLLLMKMRKGISAVLAGVMALAALPVSAMSASAEGAYALGDVDMDGFITGHDAAMVTHALYVDNEALTAEQLRLADVNGDGVVNQSDADWIHENQVYALGQIDVFTMNACTIYEQSYTIARMGAGKARPLEKGVALLENGYYEDALPEVCYNLMDVNGDGVLDNEDVFVTVLDVALRGACEMDTIYFTEKRYDLGEDLVLAWVDADAAGERENVWDQIKAGVEHSIRYGVENA
;
A
#
# COMPACT_ATOMS: atom_id res chain seq x y z
N MET A 1 -30.90 -45.38 20.06
CA MET A 1 -31.50 -45.63 18.73
C MET A 1 -31.30 -44.38 17.88
N THR A 2 -30.39 -44.46 16.90
CA THR A 2 -30.59 -44.16 15.45
C THR A 2 -31.86 -43.36 15.10
N LYS A 3 -31.94 -42.37 14.19
CA LYS A 3 -31.27 -42.02 12.91
C LYS A 3 -32.16 -40.86 12.35
N TYR A 4 -31.75 -39.78 11.69
CA TYR A 4 -31.28 -39.66 10.30
C TYR A 4 -31.08 -38.17 9.98
N LYS A 5 -29.88 -37.81 9.49
CA LYS A 5 -29.61 -36.57 8.74
C LYS A 5 -29.98 -36.85 7.28
N LYS A 6 -30.87 -36.06 6.68
CA LYS A 6 -31.21 -36.18 5.24
C LYS A 6 -30.21 -35.35 4.44
N THR A 7 -29.20 -36.02 3.90
CA THR A 7 -28.25 -35.46 2.93
C THR A 7 -28.88 -35.52 1.54
N ILE A 8 -29.03 -34.37 0.88
CA ILE A 8 -29.38 -34.30 -0.54
C ILE A 8 -28.11 -34.62 -1.33
N ILE A 9 -28.13 -35.73 -2.06
CA ILE A 9 -27.07 -36.13 -3.00
C ILE A 9 -27.51 -35.65 -4.38
N ILE A 10 -26.85 -34.62 -4.91
CA ILE A 10 -26.95 -34.28 -6.34
C ILE A 10 -25.89 -35.15 -7.05
N LYS A 11 -26.34 -36.07 -7.88
CA LYS A 11 -25.50 -36.79 -8.85
C LYS A 11 -25.14 -35.83 -9.98
N LEU A 12 -23.87 -35.44 -10.06
CA LEU A 12 -23.26 -34.88 -11.27
C LEU A 12 -22.19 -35.88 -11.74
N ASP A 13 -22.64 -36.92 -12.44
CA ASP A 13 -21.76 -37.77 -13.23
C ASP A 13 -21.37 -37.01 -14.50
N LYS A 14 -20.05 -36.92 -14.75
CA LYS A 14 -19.35 -36.67 -16.04
C LYS A 14 -18.53 -35.38 -16.24
N CYS A 15 -18.06 -34.70 -15.20
CA CYS A 15 -16.90 -33.83 -15.37
C CYS A 15 -16.05 -33.81 -14.11
N LEU A 16 -14.73 -33.69 -14.25
CA LEU A 16 -13.69 -33.55 -13.20
C LEU A 16 -12.78 -34.79 -12.96
N SER A 17 -11.99 -35.19 -13.96
CA SER A 17 -10.84 -36.09 -13.73
C SER A 17 -9.62 -35.41 -13.10
N LYS A 18 -9.52 -34.07 -13.13
CA LYS A 18 -8.34 -33.34 -12.61
C LYS A 18 -8.44 -32.81 -11.16
N ARG A 19 -9.64 -32.75 -10.56
CA ARG A 19 -9.80 -32.28 -9.15
C ARG A 19 -9.55 -33.37 -8.09
N GLN A 20 -9.51 -34.65 -8.47
CA GLN A 20 -9.23 -35.73 -7.51
C GLN A 20 -7.75 -35.88 -7.17
N GLU A 21 -6.83 -35.48 -8.06
CA GLU A 21 -5.39 -35.55 -7.78
C GLU A 21 -4.96 -34.53 -6.70
N PHE A 22 -5.57 -33.35 -6.70
CA PHE A 22 -5.24 -32.30 -5.71
C PHE A 22 -5.75 -32.65 -4.30
N ILE A 23 -6.93 -33.27 -4.20
CA ILE A 23 -7.49 -33.73 -2.92
C ILE A 23 -6.72 -34.96 -2.41
N ALA A 24 -6.34 -35.90 -3.30
CA ALA A 24 -5.53 -37.06 -2.90
C ALA A 24 -4.11 -36.66 -2.46
N PHE A 25 -3.50 -35.64 -3.08
CA PHE A 25 -2.20 -35.10 -2.69
C PHE A 25 -2.24 -34.40 -1.32
N SER A 26 -3.26 -33.57 -1.09
CA SER A 26 -3.51 -32.91 0.20
C SER A 26 -3.68 -33.92 1.34
N THR A 27 -4.46 -34.98 1.10
CA THR A 27 -4.74 -35.99 2.14
C THR A 27 -3.53 -36.90 2.42
N ARG A 28 -2.68 -37.20 1.41
CA ARG A 28 -1.43 -37.97 1.63
C ARG A 28 -0.39 -37.18 2.43
N LYS A 29 -0.22 -35.87 2.16
CA LYS A 29 0.68 -35.01 2.95
C LYS A 29 0.18 -34.86 4.39
N GLY A 30 -1.14 -34.69 4.59
CA GLY A 30 -1.75 -34.63 5.91
C GLY A 30 -1.59 -35.92 6.73
N LEU A 31 -1.69 -37.10 6.09
CA LEU A 31 -1.54 -38.39 6.78
C LEU A 31 -0.07 -38.75 7.06
N LEU A 32 0.88 -38.33 6.22
CA LEU A 32 2.32 -38.50 6.46
C LEU A 32 2.82 -37.61 7.61
N LEU A 33 2.29 -36.39 7.74
CA LEU A 33 2.61 -35.47 8.85
C LEU A 33 2.05 -35.94 10.21
N MET A 34 1.01 -36.77 10.22
CA MET A 34 0.40 -37.26 11.45
C MET A 34 1.10 -38.50 12.05
N LYS A 35 1.99 -39.17 11.29
CA LYS A 35 2.71 -40.38 11.73
C LYS A 35 4.03 -40.13 12.44
N MET A 36 4.55 -38.90 12.50
CA MET A 36 5.81 -38.56 13.17
C MET A 36 5.62 -37.81 14.50
N ARG A 37 4.60 -38.17 15.29
CA ARG A 37 4.48 -37.74 16.69
C ARG A 37 4.71 -38.92 17.62
N LYS A 38 5.98 -39.15 17.99
CA LYS A 38 6.45 -39.80 19.24
C LYS A 38 7.98 -39.83 19.23
N GLY A 39 8.59 -39.00 20.09
CA GLY A 39 10.04 -38.73 20.17
C GLY A 39 10.36 -37.48 19.33
N ILE A 40 10.65 -36.31 19.91
CA ILE A 40 11.71 -36.04 20.87
C ILE A 40 11.20 -35.01 21.88
N SER A 41 11.27 -35.42 23.15
CA SER A 41 11.08 -34.62 24.35
C SER A 41 12.35 -33.81 24.63
N ALA A 42 12.18 -32.64 25.25
CA ALA A 42 13.20 -31.79 25.87
C ALA A 42 14.21 -31.13 24.92
N VAL A 43 13.99 -29.83 24.64
CA VAL A 43 15.03 -28.76 24.58
C VAL A 43 14.40 -27.37 24.26
N LEU A 44 13.16 -27.28 23.77
CA LEU A 44 12.55 -25.99 23.40
C LEU A 44 11.69 -25.31 24.48
N ALA A 45 12.07 -25.42 25.76
CA ALA A 45 11.43 -24.69 26.87
C ALA A 45 12.22 -23.44 27.30
N GLY A 46 13.31 -23.10 26.60
CA GLY A 46 14.24 -22.03 27.00
C GLY A 46 14.20 -20.74 26.16
N VAL A 47 13.37 -20.64 25.10
CA VAL A 47 13.33 -19.43 24.23
C VAL A 47 11.91 -18.88 24.00
N MET A 48 10.85 -19.55 24.46
CA MET A 48 9.47 -19.07 24.30
C MET A 48 9.00 -18.23 25.50
N ALA A 49 9.82 -17.28 25.92
CA ALA A 49 9.50 -16.30 26.96
C ALA A 49 9.78 -14.85 26.52
N LEU A 50 9.74 -14.60 25.20
CA LEU A 50 9.57 -13.25 24.66
C LEU A 50 8.36 -13.28 23.73
N ALA A 51 7.25 -12.78 24.26
CA ALA A 51 5.91 -12.67 23.67
C ALA A 51 5.96 -12.23 22.20
N ALA A 52 5.23 -12.80 21.23
CA ALA A 52 3.81 -13.17 21.23
C ALA A 52 2.92 -12.07 21.83
N LEU A 53 3.08 -10.82 21.36
CA LEU A 53 2.00 -9.86 21.35
C LEU A 53 1.45 -9.74 19.92
N PRO A 54 0.13 -9.84 19.72
CA PRO A 54 -0.47 -9.33 18.50
C PRO A 54 -0.30 -7.81 18.50
N VAL A 55 0.28 -7.24 17.44
CA VAL A 55 0.15 -5.81 17.14
C VAL A 55 -1.30 -5.61 16.67
N SER A 56 -2.23 -5.67 17.61
CA SER A 56 -3.57 -5.19 17.43
C SER A 56 -3.52 -3.69 17.59
N ALA A 57 -3.96 -2.96 16.56
CA ALA A 57 -4.29 -1.55 16.58
C ALA A 57 -4.87 -1.14 17.94
N MET A 58 -4.06 -0.43 18.73
CA MET A 58 -4.50 0.24 19.94
C MET A 58 -4.60 1.72 19.60
N SER A 59 -5.80 2.13 19.18
CA SER A 59 -6.22 3.51 19.30
C SER A 59 -6.21 3.86 20.79
N ALA A 60 -5.22 4.64 21.20
CA ALA A 60 -5.15 5.29 22.50
C ALA A 60 -4.45 6.64 22.30
N SER A 61 -5.19 7.60 21.74
CA SER A 61 -4.86 9.01 21.82
C SER A 61 -4.96 9.44 23.29
N ALA A 62 -3.81 9.37 23.95
CA ALA A 62 -3.51 10.03 25.21
C ALA A 62 -2.08 10.58 25.04
N GLU A 63 -1.98 11.90 24.86
CA GLU A 63 -0.76 12.72 24.84
C GLU A 63 0.58 11.97 24.71
N GLY A 64 1.12 11.92 23.48
CA GLY A 64 2.56 12.07 23.28
C GLY A 64 3.39 10.88 22.78
N ALA A 65 2.81 9.86 22.15
CA ALA A 65 3.61 8.85 21.46
C ALA A 65 3.00 8.47 20.10
N TYR A 66 3.56 9.01 19.03
CA TYR A 66 3.33 8.56 17.66
C TYR A 66 3.88 7.14 17.48
N ALA A 67 3.28 6.38 16.58
CA ALA A 67 3.75 5.03 16.27
C ALA A 67 5.12 5.10 15.58
N LEU A 68 5.96 4.07 15.74
CA LEU A 68 7.14 3.94 14.89
C LEU A 68 6.67 3.78 13.43
N GLY A 69 7.21 4.59 12.54
CA GLY A 69 6.82 4.67 11.12
C GLY A 69 5.77 5.75 10.79
N ASP A 70 5.19 6.42 11.79
CA ASP A 70 4.30 7.59 11.62
C ASP A 70 5.19 8.86 11.66
N VAL A 71 5.77 9.19 10.51
CA VAL A 71 6.79 10.22 10.33
C VAL A 71 6.14 11.60 10.21
N ASP A 72 4.96 11.70 9.62
CA ASP A 72 4.23 12.97 9.52
C ASP A 72 3.44 13.32 10.80
N MET A 73 3.35 12.39 11.75
CA MET A 73 2.74 12.56 13.07
C MET A 73 1.24 12.89 12.99
N ASP A 74 0.54 12.30 12.02
CA ASP A 74 -0.90 12.42 11.82
C ASP A 74 -1.72 11.35 12.57
N GLY A 75 -1.03 10.33 13.10
CA GLY A 75 -1.61 9.21 13.84
C GLY A 75 -1.80 7.92 13.03
N PHE A 76 -1.36 7.89 11.78
CA PHE A 76 -1.43 6.75 10.87
C PHE A 76 -0.05 6.46 10.28
N ILE A 77 0.20 5.18 9.95
CA ILE A 77 1.35 4.81 9.12
C ILE A 77 0.82 4.69 7.70
N THR A 78 1.36 5.46 6.78
CA THR A 78 0.83 5.63 5.43
C THR A 78 1.92 5.63 4.36
N GLY A 79 1.51 5.64 3.09
CA GLY A 79 2.43 5.81 1.98
C GLY A 79 3.13 7.17 1.97
N HIS A 80 2.53 8.20 2.60
CA HIS A 80 3.16 9.50 2.74
C HIS A 80 4.36 9.44 3.69
N ASP A 81 4.29 8.70 4.79
CA ASP A 81 5.44 8.50 5.68
C ASP A 81 6.63 7.86 4.95
N ALA A 82 6.36 6.88 4.08
CA ALA A 82 7.39 6.28 3.23
C ALA A 82 7.94 7.29 2.22
N ALA A 83 7.07 8.12 1.62
CA ALA A 83 7.46 9.18 0.69
C ALA A 83 8.35 10.23 1.36
N MET A 84 8.02 10.68 2.57
CA MET A 84 8.86 11.61 3.34
C MET A 84 10.25 11.05 3.61
N VAL A 85 10.35 9.75 3.94
CA VAL A 85 11.65 9.10 4.16
C VAL A 85 12.45 9.03 2.86
N THR A 86 11.86 8.64 1.74
CA THR A 86 12.60 8.57 0.47
C THR A 86 12.92 9.95 -0.09
N HIS A 87 12.04 10.94 0.07
CA HIS A 87 12.33 12.34 -0.21
C HIS A 87 13.57 12.79 0.56
N ALA A 88 13.62 12.50 1.87
CA ALA A 88 14.77 12.84 2.68
C ALA A 88 16.06 12.10 2.28
N LEU A 89 15.97 10.87 1.78
CA LEU A 89 17.14 10.08 1.36
C LEU A 89 17.71 10.50 0.00
N TYR A 90 16.86 10.96 -0.93
CA TYR A 90 17.23 11.19 -2.33
C TYR A 90 17.19 12.65 -2.77
N VAL A 91 16.43 13.51 -2.08
CA VAL A 91 16.19 14.90 -2.45
C VAL A 91 16.80 15.86 -1.43
N ASP A 92 16.37 15.78 -0.16
CA ASP A 92 16.85 16.67 0.91
C ASP A 92 17.08 15.96 2.25
N ASN A 93 18.35 15.66 2.54
CA ASN A 93 18.78 14.99 3.77
C ASN A 93 18.47 15.77 5.07
N GLU A 94 18.07 17.04 4.99
CA GLU A 94 17.72 17.87 6.14
C GLU A 94 16.19 18.09 6.27
N ALA A 95 15.38 17.48 5.41
CA ALA A 95 13.92 17.65 5.41
C ALA A 95 13.24 17.15 6.69
N LEU A 96 13.77 16.11 7.33
CA LEU A 96 13.18 15.50 8.53
C LEU A 96 13.73 16.12 9.83
N THR A 97 12.82 16.42 10.76
CA THR A 97 13.19 16.83 12.11
C THR A 97 13.76 15.66 12.93
N ALA A 98 14.44 15.97 14.03
CA ALA A 98 15.02 14.94 14.91
C ALA A 98 14.00 13.94 15.47
N GLU A 99 12.76 14.37 15.73
CA GLU A 99 11.70 13.47 16.18
C GLU A 99 11.21 12.59 15.04
N GLN A 100 11.09 13.13 13.82
CA GLN A 100 10.70 12.37 12.64
C GLN A 100 11.75 11.32 12.26
N LEU A 101 13.04 11.64 12.38
CA LEU A 101 14.12 10.66 12.23
C LEU A 101 14.01 9.52 13.27
N ARG A 102 13.60 9.83 14.50
CA ARG A 102 13.39 8.82 15.55
C ARG A 102 12.18 7.93 15.26
N LEU A 103 11.14 8.46 14.61
CA LEU A 103 9.95 7.70 14.21
C LEU A 103 10.22 6.89 12.94
N ALA A 104 11.02 7.41 12.01
CA ALA A 104 11.43 6.76 10.77
C ALA A 104 12.37 5.57 11.00
N ASP A 105 13.24 5.60 12.03
CA ASP A 105 14.10 4.45 12.40
C ASP A 105 13.28 3.33 13.06
N VAL A 106 12.53 2.60 12.22
CA VAL A 106 11.61 1.53 12.66
C VAL A 106 12.34 0.28 13.14
N ASN A 107 13.57 0.08 12.69
CA ASN A 107 14.39 -1.06 13.07
C ASN A 107 15.23 -0.80 14.35
N GLY A 108 15.46 0.46 14.70
CA GLY A 108 16.11 0.91 15.93
C GLY A 108 17.64 0.81 15.90
N ASP A 109 18.28 0.81 14.72
CA ASP A 109 19.73 0.77 14.56
C ASP A 109 20.40 2.16 14.63
N GLY A 110 19.58 3.22 14.71
CA GLY A 110 20.02 4.60 14.79
C GLY A 110 20.29 5.26 13.42
N VAL A 111 19.98 4.59 12.31
CA VAL A 111 20.23 5.07 10.95
C VAL A 111 19.01 4.86 10.05
N VAL A 112 18.30 5.95 9.74
CA VAL A 112 17.22 5.93 8.76
C VAL A 112 17.77 5.64 7.36
N ASN A 113 17.33 4.55 6.75
CA ASN A 113 17.74 4.12 5.43
C ASN A 113 16.59 3.47 4.64
N GLN A 114 16.90 2.96 3.44
CA GLN A 114 15.91 2.35 2.56
C GLN A 114 15.14 1.19 3.22
N SER A 115 15.76 0.43 4.12
CA SER A 115 15.09 -0.67 4.82
C SER A 115 13.95 -0.17 5.70
N ASP A 116 14.09 1.02 6.26
CA ASP A 116 13.05 1.64 7.07
C ASP A 116 11.90 2.14 6.19
N ALA A 117 12.21 2.81 5.08
CA ALA A 117 11.22 3.22 4.09
C ALA A 117 10.44 2.02 3.52
N ASP A 118 11.13 0.92 3.18
CA ASP A 118 10.52 -0.32 2.69
C ASP A 118 9.56 -0.88 3.75
N TRP A 119 9.96 -0.89 5.02
CA TRP A 119 9.11 -1.38 6.11
C TRP A 119 7.87 -0.51 6.30
N ILE A 120 8.01 0.82 6.27
CA ILE A 120 6.88 1.75 6.40
C ILE A 120 5.90 1.52 5.25
N HIS A 121 6.40 1.43 4.02
CA HIS A 121 5.58 1.15 2.84
C HIS A 121 4.87 -0.21 2.91
N GLU A 122 5.52 -1.25 3.41
CA GLU A 122 4.92 -2.59 3.60
C GLU A 122 3.84 -2.63 4.70
N ASN A 123 3.94 -1.73 5.70
CA ASN A 123 3.03 -1.68 6.85
C ASN A 123 2.01 -0.53 6.78
N GLN A 124 1.95 0.19 5.67
CA GLN A 124 1.03 1.30 5.47
C GLN A 124 -0.44 0.88 5.56
N VAL A 125 -1.24 1.72 6.22
CA VAL A 125 -2.70 1.58 6.32
C VAL A 125 -3.39 2.13 5.07
N TYR A 126 -2.87 3.25 4.55
CA TYR A 126 -3.34 3.91 3.34
C TYR A 126 -2.19 4.07 2.35
N ALA A 127 -2.48 3.82 1.08
CA ALA A 127 -1.51 4.02 0.01
C ALA A 127 -1.34 5.51 -0.29
N LEU A 128 -0.16 5.90 -0.79
CA LEU A 128 0.08 7.27 -1.25
C LEU A 128 -0.98 7.70 -2.29
N GLY A 129 -1.47 8.94 -2.20
CA GLY A 129 -2.52 9.47 -3.07
C GLY A 129 -3.92 8.90 -2.84
N GLN A 130 -4.13 8.05 -1.84
CA GLN A 130 -5.43 7.47 -1.50
C GLN A 130 -6.31 8.50 -0.79
N ILE A 131 -7.43 8.86 -1.40
CA ILE A 131 -8.42 9.78 -0.80
C ILE A 131 -9.79 9.13 -0.54
N ASP A 132 -10.00 7.91 -1.06
CA ASP A 132 -11.21 7.11 -0.88
C ASP A 132 -10.88 5.61 -0.86
N VAL A 133 -11.83 4.75 -1.24
CA VAL A 133 -11.61 3.29 -1.34
C VAL A 133 -10.67 2.88 -2.47
N PHE A 134 -10.29 3.79 -3.36
CA PHE A 134 -9.40 3.55 -4.48
C PHE A 134 -8.02 4.16 -4.22
N THR A 135 -7.00 3.52 -4.78
CA THR A 135 -5.65 4.09 -4.90
C THR A 135 -5.68 5.38 -5.72
N MET A 136 -4.58 6.13 -5.72
CA MET A 136 -4.41 7.37 -6.48
C MET A 136 -5.08 7.35 -7.87
N ASN A 137 -5.94 8.34 -8.13
CA ASN A 137 -6.78 8.38 -9.33
C ASN A 137 -7.22 9.83 -9.68
N ALA A 138 -8.13 9.98 -10.64
CA ALA A 138 -8.60 11.28 -11.09
C ALA A 138 -9.30 12.12 -9.99
N CYS A 139 -9.92 11.48 -8.99
CA CYS A 139 -10.45 12.16 -7.82
C CYS A 139 -9.33 12.77 -6.97
N THR A 140 -8.16 12.11 -6.87
CA THR A 140 -6.98 12.67 -6.18
C THR A 140 -6.55 13.99 -6.83
N ILE A 141 -6.46 14.02 -8.17
CA ILE A 141 -6.14 15.25 -8.92
C ILE A 141 -7.12 16.37 -8.61
N TYR A 142 -8.42 16.05 -8.59
CA TYR A 142 -9.46 17.02 -8.26
C TYR A 142 -9.28 17.56 -6.84
N GLU A 143 -9.06 16.69 -5.85
CA GLU A 143 -8.98 17.10 -4.45
C GLU A 143 -7.71 17.89 -4.13
N GLN A 144 -6.57 17.54 -4.74
CA GLN A 144 -5.33 18.32 -4.69
C GLN A 144 -5.60 19.73 -5.25
N SER A 145 -6.07 19.81 -6.50
CA SER A 145 -6.36 21.08 -7.19
C SER A 145 -7.34 21.95 -6.40
N TYR A 146 -8.40 21.33 -5.86
CA TYR A 146 -9.41 22.01 -5.06
C TYR A 146 -8.86 22.52 -3.73
N THR A 147 -8.06 21.72 -3.03
CA THR A 147 -7.45 22.10 -1.76
C THR A 147 -6.49 23.27 -1.95
N ILE A 148 -5.59 23.19 -2.93
CA ILE A 148 -4.62 24.25 -3.27
C ILE A 148 -5.34 25.55 -3.65
N ALA A 149 -6.35 25.47 -4.52
CA ALA A 149 -7.11 26.65 -4.93
C ALA A 149 -7.81 27.34 -3.74
N ARG A 150 -8.33 26.57 -2.78
CA ARG A 150 -8.94 27.13 -1.57
C ARG A 150 -7.91 27.72 -0.62
N MET A 151 -6.75 27.08 -0.45
CA MET A 151 -5.64 27.66 0.32
C MET A 151 -5.21 29.01 -0.26
N GLY A 152 -5.00 29.08 -1.58
CA GLY A 152 -4.67 30.33 -2.28
C GLY A 152 -5.77 31.39 -2.21
N ALA A 153 -7.04 31.00 -2.11
CA ALA A 153 -8.16 31.91 -1.90
C ALA A 153 -8.38 32.34 -0.43
N GLY A 154 -7.53 31.89 0.50
CA GLY A 154 -7.68 32.17 1.94
C GLY A 154 -8.88 31.46 2.59
N LYS A 155 -9.32 30.34 2.00
CA LYS A 155 -10.46 29.51 2.44
C LYS A 155 -10.04 28.07 2.73
N ALA A 156 -8.84 27.88 3.26
CA ALA A 156 -8.32 26.57 3.64
C ALA A 156 -9.28 25.86 4.61
N ARG A 157 -9.48 24.55 4.44
CA ARG A 157 -10.16 23.72 5.44
C ARG A 157 -9.25 23.63 6.67
N PRO A 158 -9.80 23.68 7.90
CA PRO A 158 -9.06 23.22 9.07
C PRO A 158 -8.68 21.75 8.88
N LEU A 159 -7.48 21.39 9.37
CA LEU A 159 -7.00 20.01 9.40
C LEU A 159 -7.35 19.35 10.73
N GLU A 160 -7.87 18.13 10.67
CA GLU A 160 -8.22 17.32 11.85
C GLU A 160 -7.25 16.14 12.00
N LYS A 161 -6.48 16.15 13.10
CA LYS A 161 -5.50 15.09 13.42
C LYS A 161 -6.18 13.81 13.88
N GLY A 162 -5.61 12.65 13.54
CA GLY A 162 -6.08 11.34 14.02
C GLY A 162 -7.46 10.92 13.51
N VAL A 163 -7.98 11.60 12.48
CA VAL A 163 -9.24 11.24 11.81
C VAL A 163 -8.94 10.37 10.59
N ALA A 164 -9.58 9.22 10.49
CA ALA A 164 -9.41 8.29 9.37
C ALA A 164 -10.04 8.80 8.06
N LEU A 165 -9.65 8.23 6.92
CA LEU A 165 -10.28 8.53 5.63
C LEU A 165 -11.76 8.13 5.62
N LEU A 166 -12.58 8.92 4.92
CA LEU A 166 -14.00 8.63 4.71
C LEU A 166 -14.16 7.71 3.50
N GLU A 167 -15.05 6.73 3.59
CA GLU A 167 -15.32 5.76 2.52
C GLU A 167 -15.80 6.44 1.21
N ASN A 168 -16.44 7.62 1.32
CA ASN A 168 -16.94 8.37 0.18
C ASN A 168 -16.00 9.50 -0.30
N GLY A 169 -14.86 9.73 0.36
CA GLY A 169 -13.86 10.75 0.00
C GLY A 169 -14.37 12.21 -0.04
N TYR A 170 -15.50 12.53 0.58
CA TYR A 170 -16.10 13.87 0.50
C TYR A 170 -16.03 14.62 1.83
N TYR A 171 -15.36 15.77 1.83
CA TYR A 171 -15.05 16.57 3.01
C TYR A 171 -15.50 18.04 2.87
N GLU A 172 -16.58 18.44 3.55
CA GLU A 172 -17.09 19.82 3.48
C GLU A 172 -16.34 20.79 4.42
N ASP A 173 -16.46 20.56 5.73
CA ASP A 173 -16.08 21.55 6.74
C ASP A 173 -14.63 21.43 7.20
N ALA A 174 -14.12 20.21 7.32
CA ALA A 174 -12.78 19.92 7.78
C ALA A 174 -12.17 18.77 6.96
N LEU A 175 -10.85 18.79 6.79
CA LEU A 175 -10.11 17.76 6.08
C LEU A 175 -9.29 16.96 7.11
N PRO A 176 -9.36 15.63 7.11
CA PRO A 176 -8.41 14.83 7.90
C PRO A 176 -6.98 15.14 7.48
N GLU A 177 -6.09 15.30 8.45
CA GLU A 177 -4.67 15.57 8.18
C GLU A 177 -4.05 14.46 7.31
N VAL A 178 -4.42 13.20 7.57
CA VAL A 178 -4.03 12.06 6.73
C VAL A 178 -4.46 12.18 5.27
N CYS A 179 -5.61 12.79 4.99
CA CYS A 179 -6.03 13.03 3.60
C CYS A 179 -5.17 14.11 2.95
N TYR A 180 -4.82 15.15 3.71
CA TYR A 180 -3.93 16.21 3.24
C TYR A 180 -2.52 15.66 2.93
N ASN A 181 -1.96 14.89 3.86
CA ASN A 181 -0.64 14.29 3.76
C ASN A 181 -0.56 13.29 2.60
N LEU A 182 -1.57 12.44 2.41
CA LEU A 182 -1.60 11.51 1.27
C LEU A 182 -1.68 12.22 -0.10
N MET A 183 -2.11 13.48 -0.14
CA MET A 183 -2.14 14.28 -1.37
C MET A 183 -0.82 14.98 -1.68
N ASP A 184 0.05 15.15 -0.69
CA ASP A 184 1.45 15.52 -0.86
C ASP A 184 2.20 14.27 -1.34
N VAL A 185 2.31 14.13 -2.66
CA VAL A 185 2.85 12.91 -3.28
C VAL A 185 4.36 12.98 -3.45
N ASN A 186 4.94 14.18 -3.46
CA ASN A 186 6.38 14.36 -3.50
C ASN A 186 7.03 14.21 -2.11
N GLY A 187 6.23 14.20 -1.03
CA GLY A 187 6.66 13.95 0.34
C GLY A 187 7.49 15.08 0.95
N ASP A 188 7.36 16.30 0.43
CA ASP A 188 8.14 17.47 0.87
C ASP A 188 7.51 18.22 2.06
N GLY A 189 6.30 17.82 2.47
CA GLY A 189 5.51 18.40 3.54
C GLY A 189 4.59 19.53 3.10
N VAL A 190 4.50 19.84 1.79
CA VAL A 190 3.77 20.97 1.22
C VAL A 190 2.92 20.55 0.02
N LEU A 191 1.61 20.42 0.24
CA LEU A 191 0.66 20.24 -0.85
C LEU A 191 0.59 21.46 -1.80
N ASP A 192 1.14 21.33 -3.00
CA ASP A 192 1.18 22.39 -4.01
C ASP A 192 1.02 21.91 -5.48
N ASN A 193 1.37 22.79 -6.43
CA ASN A 193 1.15 22.50 -7.85
C ASN A 193 2.07 21.38 -8.38
N GLU A 194 3.21 21.13 -7.74
CA GLU A 194 4.11 20.04 -8.10
C GLU A 194 3.42 18.69 -7.85
N ASP A 195 2.72 18.53 -6.73
CA ASP A 195 1.91 17.32 -6.45
C ASP A 195 0.86 17.07 -7.51
N VAL A 196 0.12 18.11 -7.88
CA VAL A 196 -0.91 18.04 -8.93
C VAL A 196 -0.28 17.64 -10.25
N PHE A 197 0.84 18.25 -10.61
CA PHE A 197 1.54 17.98 -11.87
C PHE A 197 1.97 16.52 -11.96
N VAL A 198 2.65 16.01 -10.94
CA VAL A 198 3.15 14.64 -10.90
C VAL A 198 1.98 13.64 -10.87
N THR A 199 0.94 13.92 -10.09
CA THR A 199 -0.25 13.06 -10.00
C THR A 199 -0.99 12.98 -11.34
N VAL A 200 -1.14 14.10 -12.06
CA VAL A 200 -1.77 14.12 -13.39
C VAL A 200 -1.01 13.21 -14.35
N LEU A 201 0.33 13.28 -14.35
CA LEU A 201 1.13 12.47 -15.24
C LEU A 201 1.06 10.99 -14.86
N ASP A 202 1.24 10.65 -13.58
CA ASP A 202 1.14 9.26 -13.11
C ASP A 202 -0.21 8.63 -13.48
N VAL A 203 -1.33 9.32 -13.18
CA VAL A 203 -2.67 8.82 -13.49
C VAL A 203 -2.86 8.65 -15.01
N ALA A 204 -2.30 9.56 -15.82
CA ALA A 204 -2.36 9.46 -17.28
C ALA A 204 -1.54 8.29 -17.81
N LEU A 205 -0.33 8.07 -17.30
CA LEU A 205 0.56 6.98 -17.70
C LEU A 205 0.00 5.62 -17.31
N ARG A 206 -0.50 5.47 -16.08
CA ARG A 206 -1.21 4.25 -15.65
C ARG A 206 -2.50 4.04 -16.45
N GLY A 207 -3.22 5.11 -16.78
CA GLY A 207 -4.40 5.05 -17.65
C GLY A 207 -4.08 4.62 -19.09
N ALA A 208 -2.93 5.04 -19.61
CA ALA A 208 -2.37 4.59 -20.89
C ALA A 208 -1.76 3.18 -20.82
N CYS A 209 -1.72 2.59 -19.62
CA CYS A 209 -1.10 1.30 -19.34
C CYS A 209 0.42 1.30 -19.58
N GLU A 210 1.10 2.42 -19.34
CA GLU A 210 2.57 2.47 -19.44
C GLU A 210 3.26 2.13 -18.11
N MET A 211 2.49 2.11 -17.01
CA MET A 211 2.94 1.81 -15.65
C MET A 211 1.91 0.95 -14.93
N ASP A 212 2.37 0.01 -14.11
CA ASP A 212 1.55 -0.88 -13.27
C ASP A 212 1.50 -0.45 -11.80
N THR A 213 2.51 0.30 -11.35
CA THR A 213 2.58 0.93 -10.02
C THR A 213 2.53 2.46 -10.15
N ILE A 214 2.29 3.14 -9.01
CA ILE A 214 2.36 4.60 -8.94
C ILE A 214 3.81 5.14 -8.90
N TYR A 215 4.80 4.26 -8.70
CA TYR A 215 6.19 4.67 -8.46
C TYR A 215 7.00 4.62 -9.75
N PHE A 216 7.73 5.70 -10.03
CA PHE A 216 8.60 5.84 -11.20
C PHE A 216 9.91 5.06 -11.08
N THR A 217 10.37 4.80 -9.85
CA THR A 217 11.64 4.12 -9.56
C THR A 217 11.43 3.07 -8.47
N GLU A 218 12.07 1.91 -8.62
CA GLU A 218 11.99 0.83 -7.63
C GLU A 218 12.50 1.33 -6.27
N LYS A 219 11.72 1.09 -5.20
CA LYS A 219 12.02 1.50 -3.83
C LYS A 219 12.11 3.00 -3.57
N ARG A 220 11.66 3.85 -4.49
CA ARG A 220 11.48 5.28 -4.24
C ARG A 220 9.99 5.58 -4.11
N TYR A 221 9.57 6.00 -2.93
CA TYR A 221 8.16 6.10 -2.55
C TYR A 221 7.61 7.53 -2.65
N ASP A 222 8.46 8.52 -2.89
CA ASP A 222 8.08 9.88 -3.29
C ASP A 222 7.91 9.98 -4.80
N LEU A 223 7.03 10.88 -5.23
CA LEU A 223 6.78 11.21 -6.63
C LEU A 223 7.22 12.65 -6.90
N GLY A 224 8.49 12.82 -7.28
CA GLY A 224 9.05 14.12 -7.65
C GLY A 224 8.97 14.45 -9.15
N GLU A 225 9.03 15.74 -9.49
CA GLU A 225 9.15 16.20 -10.88
C GLU A 225 10.41 15.63 -11.55
N ASP A 226 11.51 15.48 -10.81
CA ASP A 226 12.77 14.89 -11.31
C ASP A 226 12.56 13.47 -11.85
N LEU A 227 11.76 12.66 -11.15
CA LEU A 227 11.43 11.30 -11.55
C LEU A 227 10.58 11.26 -12.81
N VAL A 228 9.61 12.16 -12.89
CA VAL A 228 8.75 12.33 -14.05
C VAL A 228 9.58 12.70 -15.28
N LEU A 229 10.47 13.68 -15.16
CA LEU A 229 11.31 14.12 -16.25
C LEU A 229 12.27 13.01 -16.69
N ALA A 230 12.89 12.30 -15.75
CA ALA A 230 13.74 11.15 -16.06
C ALA A 230 12.97 10.04 -16.79
N TRP A 231 11.71 9.80 -16.41
CA TRP A 231 10.83 8.83 -17.07
C TRP A 231 10.56 9.24 -18.52
N VAL A 232 10.19 10.52 -18.74
CA VAL A 232 9.87 11.07 -20.07
C VAL A 232 11.10 11.08 -20.98
N ASP A 233 12.26 11.44 -20.45
CA ASP A 233 13.51 11.44 -21.21
C ASP A 233 13.92 10.02 -21.63
N ALA A 234 13.76 9.03 -20.74
CA ALA A 234 14.02 7.63 -21.06
C ALA A 234 13.08 7.08 -22.13
N ASP A 235 11.80 7.46 -22.10
CA ASP A 235 10.83 7.13 -23.15
C ASP A 235 11.20 7.77 -24.49
N ALA A 236 11.51 9.07 -24.49
CA ALA A 236 11.93 9.81 -25.68
C ALA A 236 13.23 9.27 -26.31
N ALA A 237 14.14 8.73 -25.48
CA ALA A 237 15.36 8.08 -25.91
C ALA A 237 15.13 6.64 -26.45
N GLY A 238 13.92 6.08 -26.29
CA GLY A 238 13.61 4.71 -26.67
C GLY A 238 14.27 3.67 -25.76
N GLU A 239 14.65 4.07 -24.55
CA GLU A 239 15.28 3.19 -23.55
C GLU A 239 14.25 2.38 -22.76
N ARG A 240 12.96 2.68 -22.98
CA ARG A 240 11.83 2.02 -22.35
C ARG A 240 11.24 0.96 -23.27
N GLU A 241 11.05 -0.23 -22.71
CA GLU A 241 10.28 -1.27 -23.39
C GLU A 241 8.83 -0.82 -23.49
N ASN A 242 8.27 -0.86 -24.70
CA ASN A 242 6.86 -0.54 -24.90
C ASN A 242 6.02 -1.66 -24.26
N VAL A 243 5.36 -1.35 -23.14
CA VAL A 243 4.60 -2.33 -22.36
C VAL A 243 3.22 -2.60 -22.98
N TRP A 244 2.81 -1.79 -23.98
CA TRP A 244 1.52 -1.91 -24.67
C TRP A 244 1.27 -3.29 -25.24
N ASP A 245 2.27 -3.92 -25.86
CA ASP A 245 2.10 -5.25 -26.45
C ASP A 245 1.88 -6.32 -25.37
N GLN A 246 2.53 -6.20 -24.21
CA GLN A 246 2.35 -7.11 -23.07
C GLN A 246 0.96 -6.94 -22.46
N ILE A 247 0.50 -5.70 -22.31
CA ILE A 247 -0.80 -5.39 -21.71
C ILE A 247 -1.93 -5.72 -22.66
N LYS A 248 -1.80 -5.42 -23.95
CA LYS A 248 -2.72 -5.87 -24.97
C LYS A 248 -2.85 -7.39 -24.95
N ALA A 249 -1.75 -8.13 -24.85
CA ALA A 249 -1.78 -9.58 -24.71
C ALA A 249 -2.50 -10.03 -23.42
N GLY A 250 -2.29 -9.34 -22.29
CA GLY A 250 -2.98 -9.59 -21.03
C GLY A 250 -4.49 -9.31 -21.05
N VAL A 251 -4.90 -8.20 -21.68
CA VAL A 251 -6.31 -7.81 -21.88
C VAL A 251 -6.98 -8.79 -22.84
N GLU A 252 -6.36 -9.12 -23.97
CA GLU A 252 -6.88 -10.12 -24.91
C GLU A 252 -7.02 -11.49 -24.25
N HIS A 253 -6.05 -11.90 -23.43
CA HIS A 253 -6.12 -13.14 -22.65
C HIS A 253 -7.28 -13.12 -21.66
N SER A 254 -7.46 -12.02 -20.91
CA SER A 254 -8.52 -11.87 -19.91
C SER A 254 -9.92 -11.85 -20.54
N ILE A 255 -10.07 -11.17 -21.69
CA ILE A 255 -11.31 -11.16 -22.46
C ILE A 255 -11.63 -12.57 -22.97
N ARG A 256 -10.67 -13.28 -23.57
CA ARG A 256 -10.89 -14.66 -24.05
C ARG A 256 -11.24 -15.61 -22.92
N TYR A 257 -10.54 -15.52 -21.79
CA TYR A 257 -10.80 -16.36 -20.62
C TYR A 257 -12.16 -16.06 -19.98
N GLY A 258 -12.59 -14.79 -19.97
CA GLY A 258 -13.92 -14.39 -19.52
C GLY A 258 -15.05 -14.86 -20.43
N VAL A 259 -14.80 -14.92 -21.75
CA VAL A 259 -15.77 -15.40 -22.76
C VAL A 259 -15.87 -16.93 -22.80
N GLU A 260 -14.77 -17.66 -22.58
CA GLU A 260 -14.76 -19.12 -22.59
C GLU A 260 -15.35 -19.76 -21.32
N ASN A 261 -15.45 -19.00 -20.23
CA ASN A 261 -15.96 -19.46 -18.93
C ASN A 261 -17.34 -18.85 -18.54
N ALA A 262 -17.99 -18.14 -19.47
CA ALA A 262 -19.37 -17.65 -19.34
C ALA A 262 -20.36 -18.59 -20.06
#